data_AF-A0A7Y0NR32-F1
#
_entry.id   AF-A0A7Y0NR32-F1
#
_cell.length_a   1.000
_cell.length_b   1.000
_cell.length_c   1.000
_cell.angle_alpha   90.00
_cell.angle_beta   90.00
_cell.angle_gamma   90.00
#
_symmetry.space_group_name_H-M   'P 1'
#
loop_
_entity.id
_entity.type
_entity.pdbx_description
1 polymer ?
#
loop_
_entity_poly.entity_id
_entity_poly.type
_entity_poly.pdbx_seq_one_letter_code
_entity_poly.pdbx_strand_id
1 'polypeptide(L)'
;MDLGAILSNNKRDFNRELVHFSEKNTTIIPLDCTEYIIQMFIEQAANFDTLKEYLSHYHSYIRYKTEYKDNAIIEIIESFNLDTFVIEYNSTFADRPQDCLFLAIIDDEIMKESIFTPEIQNLCDPGPFYKIIGVDESWSSNEEIYYDYATAKKAFDKLQ
;
A
#
# COMPACT_ATOMS: atom_id res chain seq x y z
N MET A 1 -10.65 -13.21 0.68
CA MET A 1 -9.42 -12.62 1.25
C MET A 1 -9.44 -11.18 0.82
N ASP A 2 -9.35 -10.24 1.75
CA ASP A 2 -9.34 -8.80 1.45
C ASP A 2 -8.11 -8.22 2.12
N LEU A 3 -7.04 -8.05 1.34
CA LEU A 3 -5.76 -7.62 1.86
C LEU A 3 -5.31 -6.35 1.13
N GLY A 4 -5.20 -5.26 1.89
CA GLY A 4 -4.47 -4.06 1.50
C GLY A 4 -3.11 -4.02 2.19
N ALA A 5 -2.04 -3.70 1.47
CA ALA A 5 -0.72 -3.52 2.06
C ALA A 5 0.13 -2.48 1.35
N ILE A 6 1.06 -1.88 2.10
CA ILE A 6 2.22 -1.19 1.54
C ILE A 6 3.43 -2.13 1.60
N LEU A 7 4.12 -2.30 0.49
CA LEU A 7 5.36 -3.04 0.36
C LEU A 7 6.50 -2.09 0.07
N SER A 8 7.45 -1.95 0.98
CA SER A 8 8.59 -1.04 0.81
C SER A 8 9.91 -1.81 0.74
N ASN A 9 10.82 -1.36 -0.12
CA ASN A 9 12.20 -1.86 -0.20
C ASN A 9 13.06 -1.46 1.01
N ASN A 10 12.50 -0.67 1.91
CA ASN A 10 13.17 -0.17 3.09
C ASN A 10 12.98 -1.18 4.22
N LYS A 11 13.91 -2.14 4.33
CA LYS A 11 13.93 -3.06 5.47
C LYS A 11 14.13 -2.28 6.76
N ARG A 12 13.05 -2.06 7.50
CA ARG A 12 13.04 -1.35 8.78
C ARG A 12 12.23 -2.15 9.77
N ASP A 13 12.75 -2.22 10.99
CA ASP A 13 11.95 -2.60 12.15
C ASP A 13 11.24 -1.33 12.63
N PHE A 14 9.92 -1.27 12.44
CA PHE A 14 9.10 -0.16 12.90
C PHE A 14 8.74 -0.29 14.40
N ASN A 15 9.39 -1.22 15.12
CA ASN A 15 9.06 -1.58 16.49
C ASN A 15 7.55 -1.88 16.64
N ARG A 16 7.02 -1.71 17.85
CA ARG A 16 5.61 -1.96 18.18
C ARG A 16 4.66 -0.84 17.72
N GLU A 17 5.15 0.15 16.97
CA GLU A 17 4.36 1.32 16.54
C GLU A 17 3.44 1.01 15.36
N LEU A 18 3.85 0.09 14.49
CA LEU A 18 3.13 -0.30 13.27
C LEU A 18 3.13 -1.82 13.12
N VAL A 19 1.99 -2.40 12.75
CA VAL A 19 1.93 -3.81 12.33
C VAL A 19 2.70 -3.95 11.03
N HIS A 20 3.81 -4.71 11.07
CA HIS A 20 4.67 -4.89 9.92
C HIS A 20 5.40 -6.23 9.97
N PHE A 21 5.82 -6.70 8.80
CA PHE A 21 6.59 -7.93 8.66
C PHE A 21 7.80 -7.68 7.78
N SER A 22 8.96 -8.13 8.24
CA SER A 22 10.20 -8.07 7.48
C SER A 22 10.40 -9.38 6.71
N GLU A 23 10.35 -9.31 5.39
CA GLU A 23 10.63 -10.45 4.51
C GLU A 23 11.80 -10.13 3.58
N LYS A 24 12.91 -10.87 3.74
CA LYS A 24 14.18 -10.61 3.02
C LYS A 24 14.61 -9.15 3.16
N ASN A 25 14.44 -8.34 2.10
CA ASN A 25 14.79 -6.91 2.01
C ASN A 25 13.56 -6.00 1.94
N THR A 26 12.36 -6.55 2.10
CA THR A 26 11.11 -5.83 2.02
C THR A 26 10.47 -5.73 3.39
N THR A 27 9.83 -4.60 3.66
CA THR A 27 8.89 -4.47 4.77
C THR A 27 7.47 -4.45 4.21
N ILE A 28 6.63 -5.34 4.74
CA ILE A 28 5.22 -5.47 4.39
C ILE A 28 4.40 -4.87 5.52
N ILE A 29 3.56 -3.88 5.20
CA ILE A 29 2.74 -3.13 6.13
C ILE A 29 1.26 -3.35 5.76
N PRO A 30 0.57 -4.30 6.41
CA PRO A 30 -0.86 -4.48 6.22
C PRO A 30 -1.63 -3.21 6.62
N LEU A 31 -2.61 -2.82 5.82
CA LEU A 31 -3.38 -1.59 6.01
C LEU A 31 -4.70 -1.86 6.75
N ASP A 32 -4.94 -1.12 7.83
CA ASP A 32 -6.22 -1.10 8.55
C ASP A 32 -7.18 -0.06 7.93
N CYS A 33 -7.44 -0.17 6.64
CA CYS A 33 -8.38 0.69 5.93
C CYS A 33 -9.15 -0.07 4.86
N THR A 34 -10.24 0.51 4.40
CA THR A 34 -11.09 -0.11 3.38
C THR A 34 -10.47 0.03 1.98
N GLU A 35 -10.89 -0.83 1.06
CA GLU A 35 -10.60 -0.73 -0.37
C GLU A 35 -10.80 0.69 -0.91
N TYR A 36 -11.92 1.32 -0.53
CA TYR A 36 -12.26 2.69 -0.94
C TYR A 36 -11.17 3.70 -0.60
N ILE A 37 -10.54 3.60 0.58
CA ILE A 37 -9.47 4.51 0.99
C ILE A 37 -8.21 4.28 0.13
N ILE A 38 -7.88 3.02 -0.18
CA ILE A 38 -6.76 2.66 -1.04
C ILE A 38 -7.02 3.16 -2.47
N GLN A 39 -8.21 2.92 -3.02
CA GLN A 39 -8.60 3.38 -4.35
C GLN A 39 -8.54 4.91 -4.44
N MET A 40 -9.10 5.62 -3.45
CA MET A 40 -9.05 7.09 -3.39
C MET A 40 -7.63 7.63 -3.36
N PHE A 41 -6.72 6.99 -2.62
CA PHE A 41 -5.31 7.37 -2.59
C PHE A 41 -4.69 7.23 -3.99
N ILE A 42 -4.86 6.05 -4.62
CA ILE A 42 -4.30 5.74 -5.94
C ILE A 42 -4.82 6.71 -7.00
N GLU A 43 -6.13 6.91 -7.07
CA GLU A 43 -6.77 7.78 -8.07
C GLU A 43 -6.40 9.25 -7.91
N GLN A 44 -6.19 9.72 -6.67
CA GLN A 44 -5.72 11.08 -6.44
C GLN A 44 -4.25 11.22 -6.83
N ALA A 45 -3.39 10.29 -6.41
CA ALA A 45 -1.98 10.24 -6.77
C ALA A 45 -1.78 10.18 -8.30
N ALA A 46 -2.72 9.55 -9.03
CA ALA A 46 -2.71 9.50 -10.48
C ALA A 46 -2.66 10.88 -11.18
N ASN A 47 -2.97 11.98 -10.49
CA ASN A 47 -2.93 13.34 -11.03
C ASN A 47 -1.60 14.08 -10.87
N PHE A 48 -0.59 13.47 -10.24
CA PHE A 48 0.69 14.13 -9.89
C PHE A 48 1.88 13.32 -10.38
N ASP A 49 3.00 13.96 -10.76
CA ASP A 49 4.16 13.21 -11.24
C ASP A 49 4.97 12.63 -10.09
N THR A 50 4.95 13.30 -8.93
CA THR A 50 5.70 12.88 -7.74
C THR A 50 4.81 12.76 -6.50
N LEU A 51 5.22 11.90 -5.56
CA LEU A 51 4.56 11.74 -4.28
C LEU A 51 4.65 13.04 -3.46
N LYS A 52 5.79 13.74 -3.45
CA LYS A 52 5.91 15.06 -2.82
C LYS A 52 4.90 16.08 -3.34
N GLU A 53 4.67 16.17 -4.64
CA GLU A 53 3.65 17.07 -5.20
C GLU A 53 2.25 16.71 -4.71
N TYR A 54 1.92 15.42 -4.74
CA TYR A 54 0.65 14.92 -4.22
C TYR A 54 0.48 15.25 -2.73
N LEU A 55 1.47 14.95 -1.88
CA LEU A 55 1.43 15.24 -0.44
C LEU A 55 1.34 16.75 -0.17
N SER A 56 2.06 17.58 -0.94
CA SER A 56 1.95 19.05 -0.83
C SER A 56 0.55 19.54 -1.19
N HIS A 57 -0.05 19.01 -2.26
CA HIS A 57 -1.43 19.31 -2.63
C HIS A 57 -2.39 18.87 -1.52
N TYR A 58 -2.19 17.66 -1.01
CA TYR A 58 -2.97 17.04 0.04
C TYR A 58 -3.03 17.91 1.30
N HIS A 59 -1.88 18.33 1.83
CA HIS A 59 -1.79 19.21 3.00
C HIS A 59 -2.38 20.59 2.76
N SER A 60 -2.22 21.12 1.54
CA SER A 60 -2.84 22.40 1.18
C SER A 60 -4.36 22.32 1.20
N TYR A 61 -4.94 21.16 0.85
CA TYR A 61 -6.38 20.93 0.76
C TYR A 61 -7.00 20.59 2.12
N ILE A 62 -6.39 19.70 2.92
CA ILE A 62 -6.90 19.33 4.27
C ILE A 62 -6.98 20.54 5.19
N ARG A 63 -6.03 21.49 5.08
CA ARG A 63 -6.03 22.69 5.91
C ARG A 63 -7.35 23.48 5.81
N TYR A 64 -8.16 23.24 4.75
CA TYR A 64 -9.47 23.83 4.54
C TYR A 64 -10.67 22.89 4.76
N LYS A 65 -10.47 21.58 4.98
CA LYS A 65 -11.56 20.61 5.22
C LYS A 65 -11.27 19.72 6.43
N THR A 66 -12.00 19.95 7.51
CA THR A 66 -11.90 19.27 8.82
C THR A 66 -12.38 17.81 8.88
N GLU A 67 -12.66 17.15 7.74
CA GLU A 67 -13.41 15.87 7.73
C GLU A 67 -12.67 14.67 7.14
N TYR A 68 -11.44 14.81 6.61
CA TYR A 68 -10.67 13.66 6.15
C TYR A 68 -9.98 12.98 7.35
N LYS A 69 -10.74 12.14 8.07
CA LYS A 69 -10.27 11.27 9.15
C LYS A 69 -9.59 9.98 8.66
N ASP A 70 -9.49 9.77 7.35
CA ASP A 70 -9.16 8.47 6.77
C ASP A 70 -7.82 8.50 6.01
N ASN A 71 -6.75 9.00 6.66
CA ASN A 71 -5.42 9.17 6.06
C ASN A 71 -4.38 8.16 6.48
N ALA A 72 -4.79 6.97 6.91
CA ALA A 72 -3.87 5.95 7.42
C ALA A 72 -2.68 5.70 6.48
N ILE A 73 -2.89 5.71 5.16
CA ILE A 73 -1.84 5.54 4.15
C ILE A 73 -0.82 6.70 4.19
N ILE A 74 -1.30 7.94 4.19
CA ILE A 74 -0.45 9.14 4.19
C ILE A 74 0.31 9.25 5.51
N GLU A 75 -0.35 9.00 6.63
CA GLU A 75 0.31 8.98 7.95
C GLU A 75 1.44 7.95 8.01
N ILE A 76 1.26 6.75 7.44
CA ILE A 76 2.31 5.74 7.33
C ILE A 76 3.45 6.25 6.44
N ILE A 77 3.14 6.75 5.25
CA ILE A 77 4.14 7.27 4.30
C ILE A 77 5.01 8.35 4.96
N GLU A 78 4.38 9.32 5.62
CA GLU A 78 5.08 10.46 6.23
C GLU A 78 5.83 10.07 7.50
N SER A 79 5.20 9.32 8.40
CA SER A 79 5.82 8.91 9.67
C SER A 79 7.07 8.06 9.43
N PHE A 80 7.06 7.27 8.36
CA PHE A 80 8.15 6.36 8.04
C PHE A 80 9.03 6.82 6.88
N ASN A 81 8.78 8.02 6.33
CA ASN A 81 9.52 8.59 5.20
C ASN A 81 9.67 7.60 4.04
N LEU A 82 8.55 7.05 3.57
CA LEU A 82 8.53 6.13 2.44
C LEU A 82 8.60 6.92 1.13
N ASP A 83 9.58 6.59 0.29
CA ASP A 83 9.78 7.18 -1.04
C ASP A 83 9.85 6.12 -2.15
N THR A 84 10.10 4.86 -1.79
CA THR A 84 9.99 3.70 -2.66
C THR A 84 9.11 2.63 -2.02
N PHE A 85 7.93 2.40 -2.62
CA PHE A 85 6.98 1.40 -2.19
C PHE A 85 5.94 1.07 -3.27
N VAL A 86 5.28 -0.06 -3.10
CA VAL A 86 4.05 -0.42 -3.80
C VAL A 86 2.91 -0.38 -2.79
N ILE A 87 1.75 0.11 -3.20
CA ILE A 87 0.49 -0.13 -2.50
C ILE A 87 -0.37 -1.05 -3.36
N GLU A 88 -0.87 -2.10 -2.73
CA GLU A 88 -1.68 -3.13 -3.39
C GLU A 88 -2.91 -3.44 -2.54
N TYR A 89 -4.03 -3.69 -3.20
CA TYR A 89 -5.19 -4.33 -2.61
C TYR A 89 -5.65 -5.47 -3.50
N ASN A 90 -5.95 -6.63 -2.91
CA ASN A 90 -6.60 -7.73 -3.60
C ASN A 90 -7.78 -8.25 -2.79
N SER A 91 -8.91 -8.42 -3.46
CA SER A 91 -10.08 -9.13 -2.94
C SER A 91 -10.35 -10.41 -3.73
N THR A 92 -10.80 -11.45 -3.03
CA THR A 92 -11.24 -12.70 -3.66
C THR A 92 -12.62 -13.12 -3.15
N PHE A 93 -13.53 -13.43 -4.07
CA PHE A 93 -14.83 -14.01 -3.76
C PHE A 93 -15.00 -15.37 -4.43
N ALA A 94 -15.27 -16.41 -3.63
CA ALA A 94 -15.37 -17.80 -4.09
C ALA A 94 -14.17 -18.24 -4.95
N ASP A 95 -12.96 -17.95 -4.45
CA ASP A 95 -11.66 -18.24 -5.09
C ASP A 95 -11.46 -17.56 -6.45
N ARG A 96 -12.23 -16.51 -6.75
CA ARG A 96 -12.05 -15.68 -7.93
C ARG A 96 -11.53 -14.30 -7.53
N PRO A 97 -10.48 -13.77 -8.19
CA PRO A 97 -10.10 -12.37 -8.05
C PRO A 97 -11.31 -11.50 -8.37
N GLN A 98 -11.63 -10.59 -7.47
CA GLN A 98 -12.78 -9.69 -7.63
C GLN A 98 -12.27 -8.28 -7.91
N ASP A 99 -11.54 -7.71 -6.95
CA ASP A 99 -11.01 -6.36 -7.04
C ASP A 99 -9.48 -6.42 -6.89
N CYS A 100 -8.80 -5.64 -7.71
CA CYS A 100 -7.36 -5.45 -7.62
C CYS A 100 -7.08 -3.96 -7.76
N LEU A 101 -6.28 -3.43 -6.85
CA LEU A 101 -5.77 -2.07 -6.90
C LEU A 101 -4.26 -2.10 -6.81
N PHE A 102 -3.58 -1.30 -7.62
CA PHE A 102 -2.13 -1.26 -7.63
C PHE A 102 -1.60 0.14 -7.95
N LEU A 103 -0.54 0.53 -7.24
CA LEU A 103 0.30 1.67 -7.59
C LEU A 103 1.71 1.44 -7.06
N ALA A 104 2.71 1.70 -7.91
CA ALA A 104 4.10 1.78 -7.53
C ALA A 104 4.57 3.24 -7.46
N ILE A 105 5.32 3.55 -6.40
CA ILE A 105 6.06 4.79 -6.22
C ILE A 105 7.53 4.42 -6.07
N ILE A 106 8.39 4.92 -6.96
CA ILE A 106 9.82 4.58 -6.99
C ILE A 106 10.63 5.85 -6.92
N ASP A 107 11.49 5.98 -5.91
CA ASP A 107 12.31 7.17 -5.68
C ASP A 107 11.51 8.48 -5.76
N ASP A 108 10.32 8.52 -5.13
CA ASP A 108 9.35 9.64 -5.14
C ASP A 108 8.55 9.81 -6.44
N GLU A 109 8.86 9.09 -7.52
CA GLU A 109 8.12 9.13 -8.78
C GLU A 109 6.87 8.24 -8.75
N ILE A 110 5.73 8.76 -9.21
CA ILE A 110 4.48 8.01 -9.33
C ILE A 110 4.49 7.28 -10.68
N MET A 111 4.65 5.96 -10.66
CA MET A 111 4.77 5.15 -11.88
C MET A 111 3.39 4.99 -12.54
N LYS A 112 3.06 5.85 -13.51
CA LYS A 112 1.72 5.92 -14.11
C LYS A 112 1.30 4.63 -14.79
N GLU A 113 2.24 3.94 -15.40
CA GLU A 113 2.03 2.65 -16.05
C GLU A 113 1.73 1.51 -15.07
N SER A 114 2.02 1.70 -13.77
CA SER A 114 1.66 0.75 -12.72
C SER A 114 0.21 0.90 -12.24
N ILE A 115 -0.43 2.03 -12.48
CA ILE A 115 -1.72 2.33 -11.86
C ILE A 115 -2.79 1.38 -12.39
N PHE A 116 -3.40 0.65 -11.47
CA PHE A 116 -4.55 -0.20 -11.75
C PHE A 116 -5.66 0.06 -10.73
N THR A 117 -6.81 0.51 -11.22
CA THR A 117 -8.07 0.58 -10.46
C THR A 117 -9.23 0.23 -11.40
N PRO A 118 -10.45 -0.04 -10.89
CA PRO A 118 -11.62 -0.25 -11.75
C PRO A 118 -11.85 0.89 -12.77
N GLU A 119 -11.52 2.13 -12.39
CA GLU A 119 -11.65 3.34 -13.21
C GLU A 119 -10.43 3.57 -14.13
N ILE A 120 -9.24 3.07 -13.74
CA ILE A 120 -7.98 3.24 -14.45
C ILE A 120 -7.43 1.85 -14.82
N GLN A 121 -7.94 1.29 -15.92
CA GLN A 121 -7.62 -0.07 -16.39
C GLN A 121 -6.40 -0.10 -17.31
N ASN A 122 -5.21 0.25 -16.80
CA ASN A 122 -3.99 -0.05 -17.53
C ASN A 122 -3.76 -1.57 -17.58
N LEU A 123 -3.02 -2.05 -18.59
CA LEU A 123 -2.44 -3.40 -18.57
C LEU A 123 -1.31 -3.39 -17.53
N CYS A 124 -1.67 -3.48 -16.25
CA CYS A 124 -0.71 -3.50 -15.17
C CYS A 124 -0.04 -4.88 -15.10
N ASP A 125 1.27 -4.89 -15.34
CA ASP A 125 2.15 -6.00 -14.95
C ASP A 125 2.85 -5.58 -13.65
N PRO A 126 2.47 -6.13 -12.49
CA PRO A 126 3.08 -5.75 -11.21
C PRO A 126 4.48 -6.36 -11.00
N GLY A 127 4.85 -7.39 -11.77
CA GLY A 127 6.10 -8.15 -11.61
C GLY A 127 7.37 -7.29 -11.64
N PRO A 128 7.54 -6.35 -12.61
CA PRO A 128 8.66 -5.41 -12.63
C PRO A 128 8.78 -4.58 -11.36
N PHE A 129 7.65 -4.14 -10.78
CA PHE A 129 7.64 -3.31 -9.57
C PHE A 129 7.97 -4.13 -8.33
N TYR A 130 7.45 -5.35 -8.19
CA TYR A 130 7.86 -6.25 -7.11
C TYR A 130 9.35 -6.52 -7.10
N LYS A 131 9.96 -6.69 -8.29
CA LYS A 131 11.40 -6.86 -8.41
C LYS A 131 12.19 -5.64 -7.92
N ILE A 132 11.69 -4.42 -8.15
CA ILE A 132 12.30 -3.19 -7.61
C ILE A 132 12.15 -3.14 -6.09
N ILE A 133 10.99 -3.53 -5.56
CA ILE A 133 10.73 -3.59 -4.11
C ILE A 133 11.53 -4.70 -3.40
N GLY A 134 11.96 -5.72 -4.15
CA GLY A 134 12.71 -6.86 -3.62
C GLY A 134 11.83 -7.97 -3.03
N VAL A 135 10.56 -8.00 -3.44
CA VAL A 135 9.55 -8.95 -2.97
C VAL A 135 9.18 -9.95 -4.08
N ASP A 136 8.74 -11.14 -3.67
CA ASP A 136 8.23 -12.16 -4.58
C ASP A 136 6.72 -11.95 -4.81
N GLU A 137 6.20 -12.30 -5.99
CA GLU A 137 4.76 -12.26 -6.27
C GLU A 137 3.94 -13.11 -5.28
N SER A 138 4.56 -14.13 -4.67
CA SER A 138 3.92 -14.99 -3.68
C SER A 138 3.85 -14.41 -2.26
N TRP A 139 4.18 -13.13 -2.04
CA TRP A 139 4.21 -12.53 -0.70
C TRP A 139 2.88 -12.67 0.06
N SER A 140 1.77 -12.54 -0.65
CA SER A 140 0.41 -12.64 -0.12
C SER A 140 -0.07 -14.09 0.07
N SER A 141 0.73 -15.11 -0.29
CA SER A 141 0.32 -16.52 -0.22
C SER A 141 0.28 -17.09 1.21
N ASN A 142 0.85 -16.39 2.19
CA ASN A 142 0.80 -16.83 3.58
C ASN A 142 -0.50 -16.37 4.27
N GLU A 143 -1.58 -17.11 4.06
CA GLU A 143 -2.90 -16.80 4.63
C GLU A 143 -2.94 -16.81 6.17
N GLU A 144 -1.96 -17.43 6.85
CA GLU A 144 -1.88 -17.35 8.32
C GLU A 144 -1.48 -15.95 8.82
N ILE A 145 -0.87 -15.14 7.95
CA ILE A 145 -0.39 -13.79 8.24
C ILE A 145 -1.16 -12.75 7.43
N TYR A 146 -1.30 -12.96 6.12
CA TYR A 146 -1.73 -11.95 5.15
C TYR A 146 -3.15 -12.19 4.61
N TYR A 147 -4.08 -12.70 5.42
CA TYR A 147 -5.46 -12.88 4.98
C TYR A 147 -6.29 -11.58 5.04
N ASP A 148 -6.15 -10.84 6.15
CA ASP A 148 -6.73 -9.52 6.40
C ASP A 148 -5.88 -8.81 7.47
N TYR A 149 -6.15 -7.53 7.72
CA TYR A 149 -5.42 -6.77 8.74
C TYR A 149 -5.57 -7.37 10.16
N ALA A 150 -6.75 -7.88 10.51
CA ALA A 150 -7.00 -8.43 11.85
C ALA A 150 -6.16 -9.70 12.11
N THR A 151 -5.96 -10.51 11.08
CA THR A 151 -5.13 -11.72 11.07
C THR A 151 -3.66 -11.36 11.17
N ALA A 152 -3.22 -10.40 10.34
CA ALA A 152 -1.88 -9.84 10.40
C ALA A 152 -1.56 -9.29 11.80
N LYS A 153 -2.46 -8.49 12.37
CA LYS A 153 -2.29 -7.94 13.71
C LYS A 153 -2.15 -9.03 14.78
N LYS A 154 -2.99 -10.06 14.74
CA LYS A 154 -2.88 -11.19 15.69
C LYS A 154 -1.56 -11.95 15.53
N ALA A 155 -1.07 -12.12 14.31
CA ALA A 155 0.22 -12.75 14.05
C ALA A 155 1.36 -11.88 14.59
N PHE A 156 1.34 -10.58 14.32
CA PHE A 156 2.32 -9.61 14.81
C PHE A 156 2.38 -9.57 16.33
N ASP A 157 1.23 -9.50 17.01
CA ASP A 157 1.14 -9.47 18.47
C ASP A 157 1.72 -10.74 19.13
N LYS A 158 1.74 -11.89 18.44
CA LYS A 158 2.36 -13.15 18.93
C LYS A 158 3.88 -13.20 18.76
N LEU A 159 4.45 -12.38 17.88
CA LEU A 159 5.88 -12.31 17.61
C LEU A 159 6.61 -11.37 18.57
N GLN A 160 5.88 -10.64 19.41
CA GLN A 160 6.37 -9.64 20.37
C GLN A 160 6.63 -10.19 21.78
#